data_AF-A0A961Y264-F1
#
_entry.id   AF-A0A961Y264-F1
#
_cell.length_a   1.000
_cell.length_b   1.000
_cell.length_c   1.000
_cell.angle_alpha   90.00
_cell.angle_beta   90.00
_cell.angle_gamma   90.00
#
_symmetry.space_group_name_H-M   'P 1'
#
loop_
_entity.id
_entity.type
_entity.pdbx_description
1 polymer ?
#
loop_
_entity_poly.entity_id
_entity_poly.type
_entity_poly.pdbx_seq_one_letter_code
_entity_poly.pdbx_strand_id
1 'polypeptide(L)' 'MDLLRRKRSAGVEGFLDDHFLIAMPGMKDDRFARSVIYVCAHSAEGAMGLIINQAQ' A
#
# COMPACT_ATOMS: atom_id res chain seq x y z
N MET A 1 27.48 14.90 -2.62
CA MET A 1 26.69 13.65 -2.55
C MET A 1 25.26 14.11 -2.48
N ASP A 2 24.79 14.63 -3.61
CA ASP A 2 23.56 15.39 -3.75
C ASP A 2 22.98 14.88 -5.05
N LEU A 3 21.74 14.37 -5.03
CA LEU A 3 20.83 14.26 -6.19
C LEU A 3 19.55 13.42 -5.94
N LEU A 4 19.17 13.14 -4.69
CA LEU A 4 17.86 12.53 -4.41
C LEU A 4 16.88 13.48 -3.71
N ARG A 5 16.99 14.78 -4.00
CA ARG A 5 15.87 15.72 -3.87
C ARG A 5 14.89 15.45 -5.03
N ARG A 6 14.29 14.25 -5.03
CA ARG A 6 13.25 13.88 -5.99
C ARG A 6 12.09 14.85 -5.75
N LYS A 7 11.96 15.75 -6.71
CA LYS A 7 10.83 16.63 -6.99
C LYS A 7 9.53 15.96 -6.53
N ARG A 8 9.02 16.35 -5.37
CA ARG A 8 7.66 16.03 -4.94
C ARG A 8 6.73 16.88 -5.81
N SER A 9 6.54 16.43 -7.04
CA SER A 9 5.50 16.96 -7.91
C SER A 9 4.18 16.58 -7.25
N ALA A 10 3.54 17.55 -6.60
CA ALA A 10 2.20 17.46 -6.05
C ALA A 10 1.14 17.33 -7.17
N GLY A 11 1.25 16.27 -7.97
CA GLY A 11 0.23 15.84 -8.92
C GLY A 11 -0.28 14.50 -8.40
N VAL A 12 -1.45 14.52 -7.76
CA VAL A 12 -2.20 13.37 -7.22
C VAL A 12 -1.31 12.13 -7.05
N GLU A 13 -0.41 12.17 -6.05
CA GLU A 13 0.29 10.96 -5.62
C GLU A 13 -0.80 9.91 -5.35
N GLY A 14 -0.59 8.66 -5.77
CA GLY A 14 -1.55 7.60 -5.50
C GLY A 14 -1.87 7.65 -4.01
N PHE A 15 -3.13 7.92 -3.66
CA PHE A 15 -3.53 8.32 -2.30
C PHE A 15 -3.09 7.33 -1.20
N LEU A 16 -2.68 6.11 -1.59
CA LEU A 16 -2.27 5.02 -0.73
C LEU A 16 -0.85 4.50 -1.03
N ASP A 17 -0.08 5.15 -1.90
CA ASP A 17 1.33 4.79 -2.12
C ASP A 17 2.10 4.91 -0.80
N ASP A 18 2.97 3.95 -0.49
CA ASP A 18 3.74 3.90 0.75
C ASP A 18 2.91 3.76 2.04
N HIS A 19 1.64 3.35 1.93
CA HIS A 19 0.78 3.09 3.09
C HIS A 19 0.63 1.60 3.40
N PHE A 20 0.27 1.31 4.65
CA PHE A 20 -0.18 0.00 5.08
C PHE A 20 -1.70 -0.05 5.20
N LEU A 21 -2.31 -1.09 4.63
CA LEU A 21 -3.69 -1.45 4.85
C LEU A 21 -3.77 -2.48 5.96
N ILE A 22 -4.56 -2.18 6.99
CA ILE A 22 -4.78 -3.06 8.14
C ILE A 22 -6.18 -3.66 8.01
N ALA A 23 -6.26 -4.98 7.94
CA ALA A 23 -7.54 -5.66 7.98
C ALA A 23 -8.22 -5.46 9.33
N MET A 24 -9.43 -4.88 9.30
CA MET A 24 -10.23 -4.70 10.50
C MET A 24 -10.74 -6.06 11.03
N PRO A 25 -11.02 -6.19 12.34
CA PRO A 25 -11.50 -7.45 12.94
C PRO A 25 -12.77 -8.03 12.30
N GLY A 26 -13.61 -7.19 11.68
CA GLY A 26 -14.82 -7.60 10.96
C GLY A 26 -14.62 -7.91 9.47
N MET A 27 -13.38 -8.11 9.01
CA MET A 27 -13.09 -8.47 7.62
C MET A 27 -13.81 -9.78 7.24
N LYS A 28 -14.67 -9.72 6.21
CA LYS A 28 -15.49 -10.86 5.76
C LYS A 28 -14.72 -11.85 4.87
N ASP A 29 -13.67 -11.38 4.21
CA ASP A 29 -12.86 -12.20 3.32
C ASP A 29 -11.68 -12.81 4.10
N ASP A 30 -11.72 -14.13 4.28
CA ASP A 30 -10.71 -14.87 5.05
C ASP A 30 -9.30 -14.73 4.47
N ARG A 31 -9.16 -14.46 3.17
CA ARG A 31 -7.86 -14.27 2.51
C ARG A 31 -7.11 -13.07 3.07
N PHE A 32 -7.85 -12.07 3.57
CA PHE A 32 -7.31 -10.85 4.15
C PHE A 32 -7.57 -10.75 5.65
N ALA A 33 -8.16 -11.77 6.28
CA ALA A 33 -8.41 -11.74 7.71
C ALA A 33 -7.08 -11.56 8.47
N ARG A 34 -7.02 -10.51 9.29
CA ARG A 34 -5.82 -10.15 10.09
C ARG A 34 -4.56 -9.89 9.23
N SER A 35 -4.70 -9.54 7.96
CA SER A 35 -3.57 -9.20 7.10
C SER A 35 -3.10 -7.76 7.30
N VAL A 36 -1.80 -7.56 7.07
CA VAL A 36 -1.15 -6.26 6.93
C VAL A 36 -0.58 -6.21 5.52
N ILE A 37 -1.07 -5.27 4.72
CA ILE A 37 -0.73 -5.16 3.30
C ILE A 37 0.04 -3.86 3.10
N TYR A 38 1.23 -3.92 2.52
CA TYR A 38 1.95 -2.74 2.06
C TYR A 38 1.55 -2.42 0.61
N VAL A 39 1.20 -1.16 0.32
CA VAL A 39 0.80 -0.71 -1.02
C VAL A 39 2.01 -0.12 -1.74
N CYS A 40 2.42 -0.78 -2.83
CA CYS A 40 3.60 -0.38 -3.62
C CYS A 40 3.24 0.56 -4.77
N ALA A 41 2.01 0.47 -5.28
CA ALA A 41 1.52 1.31 -6.35
C ALA A 41 -0.01 1.43 -6.28
N HIS A 42 -0.51 2.65 -6.37
CA HIS A 42 -1.92 2.97 -6.41
C HIS A 42 -2.18 4.01 -7.51
N SER A 43 -3.09 3.70 -8.42
CA SER A 43 -3.54 4.59 -9.49
C SER A 43 -5.07 4.56 -9.60
N ALA A 44 -5.62 5.38 -10.49
CA ALA A 44 -7.05 5.35 -10.80
C ALA A 44 -7.51 3.99 -11.38
N GLU A 45 -6.59 3.19 -11.92
CA GLU A 45 -6.87 1.87 -12.50
C GLU A 45 -6.90 0.77 -11.42
N GLY A 46 -6.26 0.98 -10.27
CA GLY A 46 -6.25 -0.01 -9.19
C GLY A 46 -5.13 0.19 -8.16
N ALA A 47 -4.84 -0.86 -7.40
CA ALA A 47 -3.77 -0.87 -6.42
C ALA A 47 -3.04 -2.23 -6.42
N MET A 48 -1.73 -2.19 -6.20
CA MET A 48 -0.88 -3.36 -6.00
C MET A 48 -0.27 -3.30 -4.60
N GLY A 49 -0.33 -4.42 -3.88
CA GLY A 49 0.28 -4.53 -2.56
C GLY A 49 0.70 -5.95 -2.20
N LEU A 50 1.51 -6.06 -1.14
CA LEU A 50 2.07 -7.31 -0.63
C LEU A 50 1.61 -7.53 0.81
N ILE A 51 1.16 -8.76 1.12
CA ILE A 51 0.91 -9.16 2.51
C ILE A 51 2.27 -9.42 3.17
N ILE A 52 2.59 -8.64 4.21
CA ILE A 52 3.90 -8.72 4.87
C ILE A 52 3.89 -9.59 6.12
N ASN A 53 2.71 -9.94 6.63
CA ASN A 53 2.54 -10.65 7.90
C ASN A 53 2.02 -12.09 7.72
N GLN A 54 2.11 -12.64 6.51
CA GLN A 54 1.90 -14.06 6.23
C GLN A 54 3.18 -14.61 5.60
N ALA A 55 3.90 -15.44 6.34
CA ALA A 55 4.96 -16.25 5.77
C ALA A 55 4.33 -17.38 4.94
N GLN A 56 4.89 -17.61 3.74
CA GLN A 56 4.53 -18.74 2.88
C GLN A 56 5.08 -20.05 3.45
#